data_AF-A0A8H8R0K7-F1
#
_entry.id   AF-A0A8H8R0K7-F1
#
_cell.length_a   1.000
_cell.length_b   1.000
_cell.length_c   1.000
_cell.angle_alpha   90.00
_cell.angle_beta   90.00
_cell.angle_gamma   90.00
#
_symmetry.space_group_name_H-M   'P 1'
#
loop_
_entity.id
_entity.type
_entity.pdbx_description
1 polymer ?
#
loop_
_entity_poly.entity_id
_entity_poly.type
_entity_poly.pdbx_seq_one_letter_code
_entity_poly.pdbx_strand_id
1 'polypeptide(L)'
;MEKYPDSPEVCLKALAKLRSGSPNDGHVRLEFHELVSSHEYRKRFKTGYIGLLSSAGMRKRLAYGVYAMALQQFGGIAALTMYAALIYESLGWNAGHQALAINGIQAALQLVIVLVNTFTVDKFGRRSLLIAGFLIQSIALLILSSLTTTYPDNTNKAAAIAEVAMLFIVGLTYCWSNGPVTPAIASEIFPQEVRDKAFGLSLLGQTVCLLALTQPWPRFNQEVGAKSYWLLFSLNVVALGISLERMDKLFGELDAVDEGEKETSANKLEAITYSGGLPDGEKAHAISHVEEHLKE
;
A
#
# COMPACT_ATOMS: atom_id res chain seq x y z
N MET A 1 -15.62 7.63 21.04
CA MET A 1 -15.08 8.98 21.29
C MET A 1 -15.38 9.95 20.14
N GLU A 2 -15.18 9.60 18.86
CA GLU A 2 -15.57 10.46 17.74
C GLU A 2 -17.09 10.74 17.64
N LYS A 3 -17.92 9.74 17.94
CA LYS A 3 -19.40 9.83 17.83
C LYS A 3 -20.09 10.29 19.13
N TYR A 4 -19.43 10.13 20.27
CA TYR A 4 -19.92 10.48 21.61
C TYR A 4 -18.73 10.97 22.47
N PRO A 5 -18.31 12.23 22.28
CA PRO A 5 -17.16 12.79 23.00
C PRO A 5 -17.44 13.00 24.50
N ASP A 6 -18.70 13.19 24.89
CA ASP A 6 -19.08 13.60 26.25
C ASP A 6 -19.57 12.45 27.15
N SER A 7 -19.44 11.19 26.71
CA SER A 7 -19.94 10.02 27.46
C SER A 7 -18.86 8.94 27.62
N PRO A 8 -17.82 9.18 28.45
CA PRO A 8 -16.74 8.23 28.69
C PRO A 8 -17.26 6.88 29.23
N GLU A 9 -18.32 6.89 30.02
CA GLU A 9 -18.95 5.67 30.56
C GLU A 9 -19.52 4.73 29.47
N VAL A 10 -20.05 5.30 28.39
CA VAL A 10 -20.59 4.51 27.26
C VAL A 10 -19.46 3.86 26.48
N CYS A 11 -18.36 4.59 26.25
CA CYS A 11 -17.16 4.04 25.63
C CYS A 11 -16.53 2.94 26.49
N LEU A 12 -16.49 3.12 27.82
CA LEU A 12 -15.90 2.18 28.75
C LEU A 12 -16.76 0.90 28.89
N LYS A 13 -18.09 1.01 28.90
CA LYS A 13 -19.01 -0.15 28.81
C LYS A 13 -18.89 -0.90 27.49
N ALA A 14 -18.74 -0.19 26.37
CA ALA A 14 -18.53 -0.81 25.06
C ALA A 14 -17.18 -1.55 24.99
N LEU A 15 -16.12 -0.96 25.53
CA LEU A 15 -14.79 -1.57 25.60
C LEU A 15 -14.79 -2.82 26.49
N ALA A 16 -15.45 -2.75 27.65
CA ALA A 16 -15.64 -3.90 28.54
C ALA A 16 -16.37 -5.05 27.82
N LYS A 17 -17.42 -4.74 27.05
CA LYS A 17 -18.14 -5.74 26.25
C LYS A 17 -17.26 -6.34 25.14
N LEU A 18 -16.41 -5.54 24.51
CA LEU A 18 -15.51 -6.01 23.43
C LEU A 18 -14.37 -6.91 23.96
N ARG A 19 -13.88 -6.62 25.17
CA ARG A 19 -12.82 -7.37 25.85
C ARG A 19 -13.35 -8.53 26.70
N SER A 20 -14.66 -8.80 26.66
CA SER A 20 -15.33 -9.80 27.50
C SER A 20 -15.03 -9.64 29.00
N GLY A 21 -14.92 -8.38 29.45
CA GLY A 21 -14.56 -8.01 30.83
C GLY A 21 -15.57 -7.07 31.49
N SER A 22 -15.25 -6.63 32.70
CA SER A 22 -16.02 -5.65 33.47
C SER A 22 -15.47 -4.23 33.31
N PRO A 23 -16.31 -3.18 33.36
CA PRO A 23 -15.86 -1.79 33.44
C PRO A 23 -14.84 -1.49 34.56
N ASN A 24 -14.80 -2.32 35.60
CA ASN A 24 -13.87 -2.16 36.72
C ASN A 24 -12.54 -2.94 36.55
N ASP A 25 -12.37 -3.73 35.50
CA ASP A 25 -11.13 -4.47 35.30
C ASP A 25 -9.97 -3.51 34.99
N GLY A 26 -8.85 -3.71 35.69
CA GLY A 26 -7.67 -2.85 35.56
C GLY A 26 -7.14 -2.76 34.12
N HIS A 27 -7.16 -3.87 33.38
CA HIS A 27 -6.76 -3.92 31.97
C HIS A 27 -7.67 -3.06 31.07
N VAL A 28 -8.99 -3.10 31.28
CA VAL A 28 -9.96 -2.33 30.47
C VAL A 28 -9.82 -0.83 30.75
N ARG A 29 -9.56 -0.44 32.00
CA ARG A 29 -9.35 0.97 32.37
C ARG A 29 -8.01 1.51 31.85
N LEU A 30 -6.96 0.70 31.86
CA LEU A 30 -5.66 1.03 31.27
C LEU A 30 -5.79 1.27 29.76
N GLU A 31 -6.40 0.33 29.04
CA GLU A 31 -6.64 0.47 27.59
C GLU A 31 -7.54 1.68 27.29
N PHE A 32 -8.55 1.93 28.11
CA PHE A 32 -9.39 3.12 27.97
C PHE A 32 -8.58 4.42 28.14
N HIS A 33 -7.70 4.48 29.14
CA HIS A 33 -6.85 5.66 29.37
C HIS A 33 -5.88 5.88 28.20
N GLU A 34 -5.31 4.81 27.65
CA GLU A 34 -4.47 4.87 26.46
C GLU A 34 -5.25 5.42 25.25
N LEU A 35 -6.47 4.92 25.02
CA LEU A 35 -7.34 5.40 23.94
C LEU A 35 -7.72 6.88 24.10
N VAL A 36 -8.02 7.34 25.31
CA VAL A 36 -8.29 8.77 25.59
C VAL A 36 -7.05 9.61 25.29
N SER A 37 -5.88 9.19 25.79
CA SER A 37 -4.63 9.93 25.57
C SER A 37 -4.24 10.00 24.09
N SER A 38 -4.40 8.91 23.34
CA SER A 38 -4.20 8.90 21.88
C SER A 38 -5.21 9.81 21.19
N HIS A 39 -6.47 9.84 21.62
CA HIS A 39 -7.48 10.70 21.02
C HIS A 39 -7.21 12.20 21.27
N GLU A 40 -6.81 12.58 22.49
CA GLU A 40 -6.45 13.95 22.82
C GLU A 40 -5.20 14.43 22.06
N TYR A 41 -4.22 13.54 21.88
CA TYR A 41 -3.05 13.81 21.04
C TYR A 41 -3.48 14.12 19.60
N ARG A 42 -4.39 13.32 19.03
CA ARG A 42 -4.90 13.51 17.65
C ARG A 42 -5.65 14.82 17.44
N LYS A 43 -6.37 15.32 18.46
CA LYS A 43 -7.08 16.60 18.36
C LYS A 43 -6.16 17.80 18.13
N ARG A 44 -4.86 17.67 18.44
CA ARG A 44 -3.86 18.73 18.25
C ARG A 44 -3.43 18.88 16.79
N PHE A 45 -3.74 17.92 15.93
CA PHE A 45 -3.41 17.96 14.51
C PHE A 45 -4.63 18.32 13.66
N LYS A 46 -4.38 19.03 12.55
CA LYS A 46 -5.42 19.33 11.56
C LYS A 46 -5.86 18.01 10.91
N THR A 47 -7.12 17.65 11.10
CA THR A 47 -7.71 16.44 10.51
C THR A 47 -8.29 16.72 9.12
N GLY A 48 -8.60 15.64 8.39
CA GLY A 48 -9.28 15.72 7.09
C GLY A 48 -8.39 16.09 5.90
N TYR A 49 -9.02 16.34 4.75
CA TYR A 49 -8.32 16.61 3.48
C TYR A 49 -7.51 17.91 3.51
N ILE A 50 -7.96 18.91 4.26
CA ILE A 50 -7.26 20.20 4.41
C ILE A 50 -5.99 20.01 5.24
N GLY A 51 -6.02 19.18 6.29
CA GLY A 51 -4.83 18.83 7.08
C GLY A 51 -3.76 18.13 6.23
N LEU A 52 -4.19 17.30 5.29
CA LEU A 52 -3.32 16.58 4.35
C LEU A 52 -2.58 17.51 3.37
N LEU A 53 -3.24 18.59 2.92
CA LEU A 53 -2.68 19.57 1.99
C LEU A 53 -1.98 20.74 2.69
N SER A 54 -2.16 20.89 4.01
CA SER A 54 -1.68 22.05 4.77
C SER A 54 -0.16 22.06 4.99
N SER A 55 0.53 20.91 4.96
CA SER A 55 1.98 20.86 5.18
C SER A 55 2.73 20.31 3.97
N ALA A 56 3.94 20.81 3.73
CA ALA A 56 4.79 20.34 2.63
C ALA A 56 5.19 18.86 2.82
N GLY A 57 5.49 18.45 4.06
CA GLY A 57 5.80 17.05 4.39
C GLY A 57 4.63 16.09 4.13
N MET A 58 3.39 16.47 4.49
CA MET A 58 2.22 15.63 4.26
C MET A 58 1.85 15.51 2.77
N ARG A 59 2.04 16.58 1.99
CA ARG A 59 1.87 16.54 0.53
C ARG A 59 2.86 15.59 -0.14
N LYS A 60 4.12 15.60 0.30
CA LYS A 60 5.13 14.63 -0.15
C LYS A 60 4.72 13.20 0.22
N ARG A 61 4.39 12.93 1.48
CA ARG A 61 3.90 11.62 1.97
C ARG A 61 2.72 11.12 1.13
N LEU A 62 1.74 11.98 0.87
CA LEU A 62 0.59 11.66 0.01
C LEU A 62 1.02 11.33 -1.42
N ALA A 63 1.86 12.16 -2.03
CA ALA A 63 2.36 11.92 -3.38
C ALA A 63 3.04 10.55 -3.48
N TYR A 64 3.82 10.16 -2.46
CA TYR A 64 4.46 8.84 -2.41
C TYR A 64 3.45 7.70 -2.26
N GLY A 65 2.46 7.80 -1.38
CA GLY A 65 1.46 6.75 -1.23
C GLY A 65 0.62 6.55 -2.50
N VAL A 66 0.20 7.66 -3.13
CA VAL A 66 -0.49 7.64 -4.44
C VAL A 66 0.40 6.99 -5.50
N TYR A 67 1.67 7.39 -5.55
CA TYR A 67 2.63 6.88 -6.50
C TYR A 67 2.95 5.40 -6.31
N ALA A 68 3.12 4.94 -5.06
CA ALA A 68 3.37 3.54 -4.74
C ALA A 68 2.20 2.67 -5.18
N MET A 69 0.97 3.07 -4.86
CA MET A 69 -0.23 2.34 -5.30
C MET A 69 -0.42 2.39 -6.82
N ALA A 70 -0.04 3.49 -7.48
CA ALA A 70 0.00 3.57 -8.94
C ALA A 70 1.03 2.61 -9.54
N LEU A 71 2.27 2.59 -9.01
CA LEU A 71 3.37 1.70 -9.42
C LEU A 71 2.98 0.22 -9.43
N GLN A 72 2.18 -0.21 -8.45
CA GLN A 72 1.66 -1.56 -8.40
C GLN A 72 0.87 -1.95 -9.66
N GLN A 73 0.14 -1.02 -10.28
CA GLN A 73 -0.64 -1.27 -11.50
C GLN A 73 0.25 -1.38 -12.74
N PHE A 74 1.37 -0.66 -12.79
CA PHE A 74 2.37 -0.78 -13.87
C PHE A 74 3.02 -2.17 -13.94
N GLY A 75 2.87 -2.99 -12.89
CA GLY A 75 3.23 -4.41 -12.94
C GLY A 75 2.45 -5.23 -13.97
N GLY A 76 1.39 -4.66 -14.58
CA GLY A 76 0.67 -5.26 -15.70
C GLY A 76 -0.33 -6.36 -15.32
N ILE A 77 -0.34 -6.77 -14.06
CA ILE A 77 -1.20 -7.85 -13.56
C ILE A 77 -2.69 -7.57 -13.75
N ALA A 78 -3.11 -6.31 -13.71
CA ALA A 78 -4.50 -5.92 -13.81
C ALA A 78 -5.10 -6.31 -15.17
N ALA A 79 -4.40 -5.98 -16.26
CA ALA A 79 -4.81 -6.37 -17.60
C ALA A 79 -4.78 -7.90 -17.77
N LEU A 80 -3.73 -8.56 -17.28
CA LEU A 80 -3.61 -10.02 -17.35
C LEU A 80 -4.73 -10.74 -16.60
N THR A 81 -5.15 -10.21 -15.44
CA THR A 81 -6.19 -10.85 -14.62
C THR A 81 -7.57 -10.56 -15.15
N MET A 82 -7.85 -9.32 -15.60
CA MET A 82 -9.14 -8.96 -16.20
C MET A 82 -9.41 -9.74 -17.49
N TYR A 83 -8.38 -9.92 -18.32
CA TYR A 83 -8.52 -10.55 -19.63
C TYR A 83 -7.95 -11.98 -19.67
N ALA A 84 -7.72 -12.60 -18.52
CA ALA A 84 -7.08 -13.91 -18.40
C ALA A 84 -7.78 -14.99 -19.25
N ALA A 85 -9.11 -15.07 -19.19
CA ALA A 85 -9.87 -16.05 -19.96
C ALA A 85 -9.67 -15.88 -21.49
N LEU A 86 -9.76 -14.63 -21.97
CA LEU A 86 -9.52 -14.30 -23.38
C LEU A 86 -8.08 -14.59 -23.80
N ILE A 87 -7.11 -14.36 -22.91
CA ILE A 87 -5.71 -14.69 -23.13
C ILE A 87 -5.58 -16.21 -23.28
N TYR A 88 -6.11 -17.02 -22.36
CA TYR A 88 -6.03 -18.47 -22.47
C TYR A 88 -6.72 -19.01 -23.73
N GLU A 89 -7.87 -18.45 -24.11
CA GLU A 89 -8.53 -18.78 -25.38
C GLU A 89 -7.64 -18.46 -26.58
N SER A 90 -6.98 -17.31 -26.59
CA SER A 90 -6.04 -16.91 -27.65
C SER A 90 -4.81 -17.80 -27.76
N LEU A 91 -4.43 -18.48 -26.67
CA LEU A 91 -3.34 -19.46 -26.61
C LEU A 91 -3.77 -20.88 -27.04
N GLY A 92 -5.01 -21.04 -27.51
CA GLY A 92 -5.55 -22.32 -27.97
C GLY A 92 -6.20 -23.18 -26.88
N TRP A 93 -6.50 -22.60 -25.70
CA TRP A 93 -7.27 -23.26 -24.63
C TRP A 93 -8.78 -22.93 -24.72
N ASN A 94 -9.30 -22.94 -25.95
CA ASN A 94 -10.67 -22.57 -26.32
C ASN A 94 -11.64 -23.77 -26.34
N ALA A 95 -11.24 -24.96 -25.88
CA ALA A 95 -12.14 -26.10 -25.84
C ALA A 95 -13.10 -26.02 -24.62
N GLY A 96 -14.34 -25.56 -24.88
CA GLY A 96 -15.40 -25.52 -23.89
C GLY A 96 -15.07 -24.61 -22.70
N HIS A 97 -15.02 -25.17 -21.49
CA HIS A 97 -14.78 -24.41 -20.25
C HIS A 97 -13.31 -24.39 -19.80
N GLN A 98 -12.36 -24.80 -20.66
CA GLN A 98 -10.95 -24.94 -20.27
C GLN A 98 -10.31 -23.63 -19.83
N ALA A 99 -10.43 -22.54 -20.60
CA ALA A 99 -9.90 -21.23 -20.21
C ALA A 99 -10.45 -20.74 -18.86
N LEU A 100 -11.75 -20.93 -18.63
CA LEU A 100 -12.38 -20.57 -17.36
C LEU A 100 -11.89 -21.44 -16.20
N ALA A 101 -11.71 -22.74 -16.42
CA ALA A 101 -11.16 -23.65 -15.43
C ALA A 101 -9.71 -23.30 -15.07
N ILE A 102 -8.86 -22.99 -16.06
CA ILE A 102 -7.48 -22.55 -15.84
C ILE A 102 -7.47 -21.24 -15.03
N ASN A 103 -8.33 -20.28 -15.37
CA ASN A 103 -8.46 -19.04 -14.60
C ASN A 103 -8.91 -19.28 -13.15
N GLY A 104 -9.89 -20.18 -12.94
CA GLY A 104 -10.35 -20.57 -11.62
C GLY A 104 -9.27 -21.24 -10.77
N ILE A 105 -8.47 -22.13 -11.36
CA ILE A 105 -7.32 -22.75 -10.70
C ILE A 105 -6.28 -21.69 -10.32
N GLN A 106 -5.99 -20.75 -11.22
CA GLN A 106 -5.07 -19.65 -10.93
C GLN A 106 -5.55 -18.83 -9.73
N ALA A 107 -6.84 -18.47 -9.70
CA ALA A 107 -7.44 -17.73 -8.59
C ALA A 107 -7.38 -18.50 -7.25
N ALA A 108 -7.63 -19.81 -7.27
CA ALA A 108 -7.50 -20.66 -6.09
C ALA A 108 -6.06 -20.71 -5.57
N LEU A 109 -5.07 -20.85 -6.45
CA LEU A 109 -3.65 -20.83 -6.07
C LEU A 109 -3.23 -19.45 -5.54
N GLN A 110 -3.71 -18.36 -6.16
CA GLN A 110 -3.48 -17.00 -5.67
C GLN A 110 -3.98 -16.84 -4.23
N LEU A 111 -5.17 -17.36 -3.89
CA LEU A 111 -5.69 -17.34 -2.53
C LEU A 111 -4.75 -18.05 -1.54
N VAL A 112 -4.24 -19.23 -1.89
CA VAL A 112 -3.29 -19.97 -1.06
C VAL A 112 -2.00 -19.18 -0.86
N ILE A 113 -1.47 -18.56 -1.91
CA ILE A 113 -0.25 -17.74 -1.82
C ILE A 113 -0.47 -16.49 -0.96
N VAL A 114 -1.63 -15.84 -1.04
CA VAL A 114 -1.94 -14.71 -0.15
C VAL A 114 -1.91 -15.15 1.32
N LEU A 115 -2.52 -16.30 1.64
CA LEU A 115 -2.50 -16.84 3.02
C LEU A 115 -1.09 -17.15 3.50
N VAL A 116 -0.26 -17.78 2.66
CA VAL A 116 1.16 -18.02 2.98
C VAL A 116 1.91 -16.71 3.17
N ASN A 117 1.63 -15.71 2.34
CA ASN A 117 2.28 -14.42 2.45
C ASN A 117 1.94 -13.70 3.75
N THR A 118 0.71 -13.80 4.25
CA THR A 118 0.34 -13.20 5.54
C THR A 118 1.27 -13.62 6.67
N PHE A 119 1.77 -14.86 6.67
CA PHE A 119 2.73 -15.33 7.68
C PHE A 119 4.20 -15.07 7.32
N THR A 120 4.49 -14.81 6.04
CA THR A 120 5.85 -14.70 5.50
C THR A 120 6.33 -13.25 5.40
N VAL A 121 5.40 -12.31 5.17
CA VAL A 121 5.69 -10.90 4.90
C VAL A 121 6.43 -10.23 6.06
N ASP A 122 6.08 -10.60 7.30
CA ASP A 122 6.69 -10.05 8.51
C ASP A 122 8.13 -10.54 8.71
N LYS A 123 8.52 -11.67 8.10
CA LYS A 123 9.87 -12.26 8.23
C LYS A 123 10.85 -11.77 7.18
N PHE A 124 10.40 -11.54 5.94
CA PHE A 124 11.31 -11.35 4.80
C PHE A 124 11.65 -9.89 4.48
N GLY A 125 11.04 -8.93 5.19
CA GLY A 125 11.29 -7.51 4.99
C GLY A 125 10.64 -6.98 3.70
N ARG A 126 9.86 -5.92 3.83
CA ARG A 126 8.97 -5.41 2.77
C ARG A 126 9.69 -4.94 1.51
N ARG A 127 10.87 -4.34 1.67
CA ARG A 127 11.72 -3.87 0.56
C ARG A 127 12.21 -5.02 -0.32
N SER A 128 12.78 -6.05 0.30
CA SER A 128 13.31 -7.22 -0.41
C SER A 128 12.21 -7.99 -1.15
N LEU A 129 11.04 -8.12 -0.51
CA LEU A 129 9.85 -8.75 -1.12
C LEU A 129 9.41 -8.01 -2.39
N LEU A 130 9.27 -6.67 -2.36
CA LEU A 130 8.85 -5.88 -3.52
C LEU A 130 9.83 -6.00 -4.69
N ILE A 131 11.14 -5.85 -4.41
CA ILE A 131 12.18 -5.95 -5.44
C ILE A 131 12.20 -7.34 -6.07
N ALA A 132 12.17 -8.39 -5.23
CA ALA A 132 12.13 -9.78 -5.71
C ALA A 132 10.86 -10.04 -6.53
N GLY A 133 9.73 -9.47 -6.12
CA GLY A 133 8.45 -9.58 -6.82
C GLY A 133 8.51 -9.01 -8.23
N PHE A 134 8.94 -7.75 -8.37
CA PHE A 134 9.09 -7.11 -9.68
C PHE A 134 10.16 -7.81 -10.55
N LEU A 135 11.26 -8.30 -9.97
CA LEU A 135 12.28 -9.03 -10.71
C LEU A 135 11.75 -10.35 -11.28
N ILE A 136 11.07 -11.16 -10.46
CA ILE A 136 10.48 -12.43 -10.91
C ILE A 136 9.40 -12.18 -11.97
N GLN A 137 8.58 -11.14 -11.79
CA GLN A 137 7.58 -10.75 -12.79
C GLN A 137 8.22 -10.28 -14.10
N SER A 138 9.29 -9.48 -14.04
CA SER A 138 10.04 -9.04 -15.22
C SER A 138 10.58 -10.24 -16.01
N ILE A 139 11.17 -11.24 -15.34
CA ILE A 139 11.70 -12.45 -16.00
C ILE A 139 10.56 -13.27 -16.63
N ALA A 140 9.46 -13.47 -15.89
CA ALA A 140 8.32 -14.23 -16.40
C ALA A 140 7.65 -13.53 -17.59
N LEU A 141 7.49 -12.20 -17.54
CA LEU A 141 6.97 -11.40 -18.64
C LEU A 141 7.91 -11.37 -19.85
N LEU A 142 9.23 -11.38 -19.65
CA LEU A 142 10.21 -11.48 -20.72
C LEU A 142 10.06 -12.81 -21.47
N ILE A 143 9.99 -13.92 -20.73
CA ILE A 143 9.82 -15.27 -21.31
C ILE A 143 8.48 -15.37 -22.04
N LEU A 144 7.39 -14.89 -21.41
CA LEU A 144 6.06 -14.83 -22.01
C LEU A 144 6.06 -14.03 -23.32
N SER A 145 6.64 -12.83 -23.31
CA SER A 145 6.70 -11.96 -24.49
C SER A 145 7.54 -12.57 -25.62
N SER A 146 8.64 -13.25 -25.27
CA SER A 146 9.47 -13.95 -26.25
C SER A 146 8.77 -15.14 -26.88
N LEU A 147 8.08 -15.96 -26.08
CA LEU A 147 7.33 -17.14 -26.56
C LEU A 147 6.20 -16.73 -27.49
N THR A 148 5.37 -15.77 -27.05
CA THR A 148 4.21 -15.29 -27.80
C THR A 148 4.62 -14.63 -29.13
N THR A 149 5.77 -13.95 -29.18
CA THR A 149 6.30 -13.37 -30.42
C THR A 149 6.87 -14.42 -31.37
N THR A 150 7.42 -15.52 -30.84
CA THR A 150 8.06 -16.58 -31.64
C THR A 150 7.03 -17.56 -32.19
N TYR A 151 5.95 -17.82 -31.46
CA TYR A 151 4.91 -18.79 -31.83
C TYR A 151 3.50 -18.15 -31.88
N PRO A 152 3.26 -17.17 -32.77
CA PRO A 152 2.00 -16.42 -32.82
C PRO A 152 0.77 -17.30 -33.16
N ASP A 153 0.95 -18.40 -33.89
CA ASP A 153 -0.14 -19.31 -34.29
C ASP A 153 -0.34 -20.50 -33.33
N ASN A 154 0.32 -20.52 -32.16
CA ASN A 154 0.32 -21.66 -31.24
C ASN A 154 0.69 -23.00 -31.91
N THR A 155 1.57 -22.96 -32.92
CA THR A 155 2.03 -24.15 -33.67
C THR A 155 2.75 -25.17 -32.79
N ASN A 156 3.24 -24.75 -31.63
CA ASN A 156 3.86 -25.64 -30.64
C ASN A 156 3.07 -25.65 -29.31
N LYS A 157 2.44 -26.79 -29.00
CA LYS A 157 1.71 -26.98 -27.74
C LYS A 157 2.59 -26.81 -26.50
N ALA A 158 3.90 -27.09 -26.59
CA ALA A 158 4.81 -26.89 -25.46
C ALA A 158 5.01 -25.40 -25.14
N ALA A 159 5.01 -24.54 -26.17
CA ALA A 159 5.09 -23.08 -25.98
C ALA A 159 3.83 -22.54 -25.29
N ALA A 160 2.65 -22.95 -25.73
CA ALA A 160 1.38 -22.55 -25.12
C ALA A 160 1.26 -22.96 -23.63
N ILE A 161 1.78 -24.14 -23.26
CA ILE A 161 1.84 -24.58 -21.85
C ILE A 161 2.82 -23.70 -21.05
N ALA A 162 3.98 -23.39 -21.62
CA ALA A 162 4.98 -22.54 -20.97
C ALA A 162 4.46 -21.11 -20.75
N GLU A 163 3.70 -20.56 -21.69
CA GLU A 163 3.07 -19.24 -21.57
C GLU A 163 2.05 -19.19 -20.43
N VAL A 164 1.18 -20.20 -20.33
CA VAL A 164 0.25 -20.34 -19.20
C VAL A 164 1.01 -20.46 -17.87
N ALA A 165 2.09 -21.24 -17.83
CA ALA A 165 2.93 -21.36 -16.63
C ALA A 165 3.56 -20.01 -16.23
N MET A 166 4.03 -19.22 -17.20
CA MET A 166 4.56 -17.88 -16.91
C MET A 166 3.47 -16.92 -16.40
N LEU A 167 2.26 -16.98 -16.96
CA LEU A 167 1.11 -16.20 -16.45
C LEU A 167 0.78 -16.56 -14.99
N PHE A 168 0.84 -17.85 -14.64
CA PHE A 168 0.69 -18.31 -13.27
C PHE A 168 1.78 -17.71 -12.38
N ILE A 169 3.05 -17.78 -12.80
CA ILE A 169 4.17 -17.19 -12.04
C ILE A 169 3.95 -15.69 -11.81
N VAL A 170 3.54 -14.94 -12.83
CA VAL A 170 3.27 -13.49 -12.70
C VAL A 170 2.16 -13.23 -11.68
N GLY A 171 1.07 -13.99 -11.74
CA GLY A 171 -0.07 -13.86 -10.82
C GLY A 171 0.24 -14.28 -9.38
N LEU A 172 0.93 -15.40 -9.19
CA LEU A 172 1.32 -15.88 -7.86
C LEU A 172 2.34 -14.94 -7.22
N THR A 173 3.32 -14.47 -8.00
CA THR A 173 4.31 -13.49 -7.52
C THR A 173 3.65 -12.16 -7.13
N TYR A 174 2.62 -11.73 -7.86
CA TYR A 174 1.86 -10.54 -7.49
C TYR A 174 1.22 -10.71 -6.10
N CYS A 175 0.54 -11.82 -5.87
CA CYS A 175 -0.10 -12.13 -4.59
C CYS A 175 0.89 -12.30 -3.44
N TRP A 176 2.10 -12.79 -3.73
CA TRP A 176 3.15 -12.96 -2.74
C TRP A 176 3.84 -11.64 -2.37
N SER A 177 3.97 -10.69 -3.31
CA SER A 177 4.78 -9.49 -3.11
C SER A 177 3.98 -8.21 -3.34
N ASN A 178 3.84 -7.79 -4.59
CA ASN A 178 3.35 -6.46 -4.95
C ASN A 178 1.94 -6.17 -4.43
N GLY A 179 1.06 -7.17 -4.45
CA GLY A 179 -0.35 -7.09 -4.04
C GLY A 179 -0.55 -6.63 -2.60
N PRO A 180 -0.04 -7.37 -1.60
CA PRO A 180 -0.22 -7.02 -0.18
C PRO A 180 0.79 -5.98 0.33
N VAL A 181 2.03 -5.96 -0.17
CA VAL A 181 3.09 -5.12 0.42
C VAL A 181 2.88 -3.63 0.09
N THR A 182 2.46 -3.30 -1.14
CA THR A 182 2.24 -1.91 -1.56
C THR A 182 1.18 -1.17 -0.71
N PRO A 183 -0.06 -1.69 -0.53
CA PRO A 183 -1.05 -1.02 0.30
C PRO A 183 -0.66 -1.02 1.79
N ALA A 184 0.08 -2.03 2.26
CA ALA A 184 0.61 -2.04 3.63
C ALA A 184 1.57 -0.86 3.85
N ILE A 185 2.55 -0.67 2.95
CA ILE A 185 3.46 0.48 2.98
C ILE A 185 2.69 1.80 2.88
N ALA A 186 1.72 1.90 1.96
CA ALA A 186 0.89 3.10 1.84
C ALA A 186 0.18 3.44 3.16
N SER A 187 -0.36 2.45 3.87
CA SER A 187 -1.03 2.67 5.16
C SER A 187 -0.08 3.04 6.30
N GLU A 188 1.20 2.65 6.23
CA GLU A 188 2.20 2.93 7.25
C GLU A 188 2.85 4.30 7.11
N ILE A 189 3.00 4.80 5.89
CA ILE A 189 3.54 6.15 5.63
C ILE A 189 2.66 7.24 6.25
N PHE A 190 1.36 6.97 6.43
CA PHE A 190 0.41 7.98 6.84
C PHE A 190 0.22 8.03 8.36
N PRO A 191 0.33 9.23 8.97
CA PRO A 191 0.03 9.44 10.36
C PRO A 191 -1.46 9.19 10.63
N GLN A 192 -1.77 8.72 11.83
CA GLN A 192 -3.04 8.07 12.13
C GLN A 192 -4.26 9.00 12.03
N GLU A 193 -4.07 10.32 12.12
CA GLU A 193 -5.11 11.34 12.06
C GLU A 193 -5.69 11.53 10.65
N VAL A 194 -4.91 11.20 9.63
CA VAL A 194 -5.24 11.46 8.23
C VAL A 194 -5.08 10.23 7.34
N ARG A 195 -4.61 9.11 7.91
CA ARG A 195 -4.39 7.82 7.24
C ARG A 195 -5.55 7.39 6.36
N ASP A 196 -6.76 7.41 6.88
CA ASP A 196 -7.94 6.92 6.13
C ASP A 196 -8.21 7.77 4.88
N LYS A 197 -8.03 9.09 4.99
CA LYS A 197 -8.22 10.03 3.86
C LYS A 197 -7.09 9.92 2.84
N ALA A 198 -5.85 9.82 3.33
CA ALA A 198 -4.67 9.67 2.50
C ALA A 198 -4.70 8.35 1.73
N PHE A 199 -5.01 7.25 2.42
CA PHE A 199 -5.17 5.93 1.81
C PHE A 199 -6.30 5.92 0.77
N GLY A 200 -7.43 6.58 1.05
CA GLY A 200 -8.50 6.77 0.07
C GLY A 200 -8.05 7.49 -1.20
N LEU A 201 -7.25 8.56 -1.08
CA LEU A 201 -6.67 9.25 -2.24
C LEU A 201 -5.65 8.39 -3.00
N SER A 202 -4.84 7.60 -2.28
CA SER A 202 -3.91 6.65 -2.90
C SER A 202 -4.63 5.56 -3.68
N LEU A 203 -5.75 5.07 -3.15
CA LEU A 203 -6.64 4.12 -3.84
C LEU A 203 -7.28 4.74 -5.10
N LEU A 204 -7.63 6.03 -5.07
CA LEU A 204 -8.08 6.72 -6.29
C LEU A 204 -6.98 6.76 -7.35
N GLY A 205 -5.74 7.07 -6.97
CA GLY A 205 -4.58 7.03 -7.88
C GLY A 205 -4.38 5.65 -8.50
N GLN A 206 -4.45 4.60 -7.67
CA GLN A 206 -4.43 3.21 -8.13
C GLN A 206 -5.54 2.94 -9.16
N THR A 207 -6.76 3.38 -8.87
CA THR A 207 -7.93 3.14 -9.73
C THR A 207 -7.79 3.85 -11.08
N VAL A 208 -7.26 5.07 -11.08
CA VAL A 208 -6.97 5.80 -12.33
C VAL A 208 -5.94 5.06 -13.18
N CYS A 209 -4.84 4.59 -12.58
CA CYS A 209 -3.83 3.80 -13.30
C CYS A 209 -4.38 2.46 -13.79
N LEU A 210 -5.21 1.80 -12.98
CA LEU A 210 -5.91 0.58 -13.35
C LEU A 210 -6.77 0.79 -14.60
N LEU A 211 -7.61 1.83 -14.61
CA LEU A 211 -8.46 2.17 -15.75
C LEU A 211 -7.62 2.54 -16.98
N ALA A 212 -6.56 3.34 -16.80
CA ALA A 212 -5.67 3.76 -17.87
C ALA A 212 -4.97 2.57 -18.55
N LEU A 213 -4.66 1.49 -17.82
CA LEU A 213 -4.04 0.29 -18.38
C LEU A 213 -5.06 -0.69 -18.96
N THR A 214 -6.20 -0.87 -18.30
CA THR A 214 -7.18 -1.92 -18.67
C THR A 214 -8.11 -1.51 -19.80
N GLN A 215 -8.57 -0.25 -19.85
CA GLN A 215 -9.49 0.22 -20.88
C GLN A 215 -8.92 0.15 -22.31
N PRO A 216 -7.69 0.63 -22.60
CA PRO A 216 -7.13 0.53 -23.94
C PRO A 216 -6.62 -0.88 -24.29
N TRP A 217 -6.48 -1.78 -23.30
CA TRP A 217 -5.86 -3.09 -23.49
C TRP A 217 -6.52 -3.95 -24.57
N PRO A 218 -7.85 -4.13 -24.64
CA PRO A 218 -8.46 -4.97 -25.68
C PRO A 218 -8.19 -4.47 -27.09
N ARG A 219 -8.30 -3.16 -27.29
CA ARG A 219 -8.03 -2.53 -28.59
C ARG A 219 -6.56 -2.67 -28.97
N PHE A 220 -5.67 -2.40 -28.02
CA PHE A 220 -4.23 -2.56 -28.22
C PHE A 220 -3.88 -4.02 -28.54
N ASN A 221 -4.46 -4.99 -27.83
CA ASN A 221 -4.22 -6.41 -28.08
C ASN A 221 -4.75 -6.87 -29.44
N GLN A 222 -5.85 -6.30 -29.94
CA GLN A 222 -6.36 -6.58 -31.29
C GLN A 222 -5.47 -6.00 -32.39
N GLU A 223 -4.93 -4.78 -32.20
CA GLU A 223 -4.09 -4.11 -33.21
C GLU A 223 -2.64 -4.63 -33.21
N VAL A 224 -2.10 -4.95 -32.04
CA VAL A 224 -0.67 -5.26 -31.82
C VAL A 224 -0.42 -6.77 -31.60
N GLY A 225 -1.46 -7.54 -31.26
CA GLY A 225 -1.38 -8.98 -31.08
C GLY A 225 -0.34 -9.39 -30.02
N ALA A 226 0.45 -10.42 -30.30
CA ALA A 226 1.49 -10.95 -29.41
C ALA A 226 2.52 -9.91 -28.92
N LYS A 227 2.70 -8.78 -29.62
CA LYS A 227 3.60 -7.71 -29.17
C LYS A 227 3.05 -6.93 -27.97
N SER A 228 1.79 -7.13 -27.60
CA SER A 228 1.15 -6.43 -26.47
C SER A 228 1.83 -6.74 -25.12
N TYR A 229 2.35 -7.96 -24.96
CA TYR A 229 3.05 -8.40 -23.75
C TYR A 229 4.39 -7.68 -23.54
N TRP A 230 5.06 -7.25 -24.62
CA TRP A 230 6.28 -6.44 -24.51
C TRP A 230 6.02 -5.07 -23.87
N LEU A 231 4.83 -4.51 -24.05
CA LEU A 231 4.42 -3.29 -23.34
C LEU A 231 4.38 -3.57 -21.83
N LEU A 232 3.73 -4.65 -21.40
CA LEU A 232 3.68 -5.03 -19.98
C LEU A 232 5.07 -5.30 -19.40
N PHE A 233 5.94 -5.97 -20.14
CA PHE A 233 7.33 -6.18 -19.74
C PHE A 233 8.04 -4.84 -19.54
N SER A 234 7.97 -3.92 -20.53
CA SER A 234 8.63 -2.62 -20.43
C SER A 234 8.11 -1.79 -19.26
N LEU A 235 6.80 -1.79 -19.01
CA LEU A 235 6.19 -1.10 -17.87
C LEU A 235 6.64 -1.73 -16.53
N ASN A 236 6.74 -3.06 -16.46
CA ASN A 236 7.22 -3.76 -15.27
C ASN A 236 8.70 -3.45 -14.97
N VAL A 237 9.55 -3.39 -16.00
CA VAL A 237 10.97 -3.03 -15.86
C VAL A 237 11.13 -1.58 -15.42
N VAL A 238 10.35 -0.66 -15.99
CA VAL A 238 10.32 0.74 -15.53
C VAL A 238 9.85 0.82 -14.08
N ALA A 239 8.80 0.08 -13.71
CA ALA A 239 8.33 0.02 -12.33
C ALA A 239 9.40 -0.55 -11.38
N LEU A 240 10.15 -1.58 -11.78
CA LEU A 240 11.28 -2.12 -11.02
C LEU A 240 12.37 -1.07 -10.81
N GLY A 241 12.79 -0.38 -11.87
CA GLY A 241 13.82 0.65 -11.79
C GLY A 241 13.42 1.80 -10.87
N ILE A 242 12.18 2.27 -10.97
CA ILE A 242 11.71 3.35 -10.11
C ILE A 242 11.43 2.88 -8.68
N SER A 243 10.97 1.63 -8.50
CA SER A 243 10.79 1.02 -7.17
C SER A 243 12.11 0.97 -6.41
N LEU A 244 13.21 0.62 -7.07
CA LEU A 244 14.56 0.60 -6.47
C LEU A 244 15.00 2.00 -6.00
N GLU A 245 14.94 3.00 -6.87
CA GLU A 245 15.42 4.36 -6.53
C GLU A 245 14.54 5.04 -5.46
N ARG A 246 13.22 4.85 -5.55
CA ARG A 246 12.29 5.57 -4.69
C ARG A 246 11.98 4.88 -3.38
N MET A 247 12.11 3.56 -3.26
CA MET A 247 12.01 2.92 -1.95
C MET A 247 13.14 3.39 -1.03
N ASP A 248 14.35 3.60 -1.55
CA ASP A 248 15.46 4.09 -0.74
C ASP A 248 15.21 5.53 -0.26
N LYS A 249 14.64 6.37 -1.12
CA LYS A 249 14.18 7.72 -0.73
C LYS A 249 12.99 7.69 0.23
N LEU A 250 12.07 6.76 0.05
CA LEU A 250 10.86 6.63 0.86
C LEU A 250 11.20 6.25 2.30
N PHE A 251 12.02 5.20 2.50
CA PHE A 251 12.46 4.79 3.83
C PHE A 251 13.38 5.85 4.44
N GLY A 252 14.27 6.46 3.66
CA GLY A 252 15.13 7.56 4.15
C GLY A 252 14.36 8.81 4.59
N GLU A 253 13.33 9.25 3.85
CA GLU A 253 12.48 10.38 4.27
C GLU A 253 11.53 9.99 5.42
N LEU A 254 11.08 8.73 5.51
CA LEU A 254 10.31 8.27 6.67
C LEU A 254 11.14 8.33 7.95
N ASP A 255 12.36 7.80 7.92
CA ASP A 255 13.28 7.85 9.05
C ASP A 255 13.58 9.31 9.45
N ALA A 256 13.83 10.19 8.49
CA ALA A 256 14.11 11.60 8.75
C ALA A 256 12.92 12.37 9.35
N VAL A 257 11.68 12.05 8.95
CA VAL A 257 10.49 12.69 9.54
C VAL A 257 10.16 12.09 10.91
N ASP A 258 10.36 10.79 11.11
CA ASP A 258 10.24 10.15 12.44
C ASP A 258 11.27 10.72 13.42
N GLU A 259 12.50 10.96 12.97
CA GLU A 259 13.53 11.66 13.73
C GLU A 259 13.11 13.10 14.04
N GLY A 260 12.61 13.85 13.06
CA GLY A 260 12.10 15.21 13.28
C GLY A 260 10.88 15.30 14.20
N GLU A 261 9.95 14.34 14.15
CA GLU A 261 8.81 14.25 15.06
C GLU A 261 9.25 13.87 16.48
N LYS A 262 10.24 12.99 16.64
CA LYS A 262 10.86 12.65 17.93
C LYS A 262 11.64 13.83 18.51
N GLU A 263 12.42 14.54 17.71
CA GLU A 263 13.17 15.73 18.13
C GLU A 263 12.23 16.86 18.52
N THR A 264 11.17 17.11 17.74
CA THR A 264 10.13 18.08 18.09
C THR A 264 9.40 17.69 19.39
N SER A 265 9.15 16.39 19.60
CA SER A 265 8.51 15.88 20.82
C SER A 265 9.44 15.96 22.03
N ALA A 266 10.74 15.70 21.85
CA ALA A 266 11.76 15.84 22.88
C ALA A 266 11.94 17.31 23.29
N ASN A 267 12.07 18.23 22.32
CA ASN A 267 12.16 19.66 22.56
C ASN A 267 10.90 20.20 23.27
N LYS A 268 9.71 19.66 22.95
CA LYS A 268 8.48 19.98 23.67
C LYS A 268 8.45 19.42 25.09
N LEU A 269 8.95 18.20 25.32
CA LEU A 269 9.04 17.61 26.65
C LEU A 269 10.03 18.38 27.54
N GLU A 270 11.14 18.82 26.97
CA GLU A 270 12.11 19.71 27.64
C GLU A 270 11.50 21.07 27.96
N ALA A 271 10.77 21.70 27.03
CA ALA A 271 10.06 22.95 27.28
C ALA A 271 8.99 22.82 28.39
N ILE A 272 8.28 21.69 28.45
CA ILE A 272 7.29 21.39 29.51
C ILE A 272 7.98 21.13 30.85
N THR A 273 9.11 20.42 30.85
CA THR A 273 9.89 20.13 32.07
C THR A 273 10.53 21.40 32.63
N TYR A 274 11.05 22.27 31.74
CA TYR A 274 11.61 23.57 32.09
C TYR A 274 10.54 24.53 32.62
N SER A 275 9.37 24.59 31.98
CA SER A 275 8.23 25.40 32.45
C SER A 275 7.59 24.85 33.74
N GLY A 276 7.69 23.55 34.01
CA GLY A 276 7.25 22.95 35.27
C GLY A 276 8.00 23.44 36.52
N GLY A 277 9.21 24.00 36.34
CA GLY A 277 10.02 24.57 37.41
C GLY A 277 9.89 26.08 37.63
N LEU A 278 9.13 26.79 36.79
CA LEU A 278 9.06 28.27 36.79
C LEU A 278 7.78 28.79 37.48
N PRO A 279 7.82 29.97 38.15
CA PRO A 279 6.63 30.63 38.68
C PRO A 279 5.62 30.99 37.58
N ASP A 280 4.33 30.99 37.89
CA ASP A 280 3.23 31.10 36.90
C ASP A 280 3.26 32.34 35.99
N GLY A 281 3.96 33.42 36.40
CA GLY A 281 4.14 34.61 35.57
C GLY A 281 5.13 34.47 34.40
N GLU A 282 6.12 33.57 34.51
CA GLU A 282 7.16 33.36 33.48
C GLU A 282 6.82 32.21 32.52
N LYS A 283 5.90 31.32 32.91
CA LYS A 283 5.39 30.24 32.05
C LYS A 283 4.74 30.77 30.77
N ALA A 284 3.97 31.85 30.87
CA ALA A 284 3.28 32.46 29.74
C ALA A 284 4.27 33.02 28.70
N HIS A 285 5.39 33.57 29.16
CA HIS A 285 6.42 34.18 28.29
C HIS A 285 7.34 33.13 27.66
N ALA A 286 7.60 32.00 28.33
CA ALA A 286 8.37 30.89 27.77
C ALA A 286 7.59 30.10 26.71
N ILE A 287 6.28 29.90 26.92
CA ILE A 287 5.40 29.21 25.95
C ILE A 287 5.22 30.07 24.69
N SER A 288 5.06 31.39 24.81
CA SER A 288 4.92 32.28 23.65
C SER A 288 6.21 32.35 22.82
N HIS A 289 7.38 32.33 23.45
CA HIS A 289 8.66 32.41 22.73
C HIS A 289 8.96 31.15 21.90
N VAL A 290 8.51 29.98 22.38
CA VAL A 290 8.64 28.69 21.68
C VAL A 290 7.62 28.58 20.52
N GLU A 291 6.41 29.11 20.69
CA GLU A 291 5.42 29.16 19.59
C GLU A 291 5.84 30.11 18.45
N GLU A 292 6.63 31.14 18.74
CA GLU A 292 7.17 32.07 17.74
C GLU A 292 8.32 31.44 16.92
N HIS A 293 9.22 30.69 17.58
CA HIS A 293 10.30 29.97 16.90
C HIS A 293 9.85 28.76 16.08
N LEU A 294 8.65 28.23 16.32
CA LEU A 294 8.07 27.10 15.56
C LEU A 294 7.27 27.56 14.32
N LYS A 295 7.13 28.86 14.08
CA LYS A 295 6.40 29.44 12.94
C LYS A 295 7.30 29.91 11.78
N GLU A 296 8.61 30.00 11.98
CA GLU A 296 9.61 30.19 10.92
C GLU A 296 10.09 28.84 10.37
#